data_AF-A0A428RJS4-F1
#
_entry.id   AF-A0A428RJS4-F1
#
_cell.length_a   1.000
_cell.length_b   1.000
_cell.length_c   1.000
_cell.angle_alpha   90.00
_cell.angle_beta   90.00
_cell.angle_gamma   90.00
#
_symmetry.space_group_name_H-M   'P 1'
#
loop_
_entity.id
_entity.type
_entity.pdbx_description
1 polymer ?
#
loop_
_entity_poly.entity_id
_entity_poly.type
_entity_poly.pdbx_seq_one_letter_code
_entity_poly.pdbx_strand_id
1 'polypeptide(L)'
;MLNEQMRAAGDPVLQRLLKRVRLGVQDRTDLNLLNLRCWEDRRIPWETGITVVTPLNRKRWNLNMETTLSFQTQQRPMMRIFMSEHKWKEALPAEEAIMILKNQGDDSAIAVPAVFMGMPVVVNHNTHQGLKLVNGASYVTRC
;
A
#
# COMPACT_ATOMS: atom_id res chain seq x y z
N MET A 1 -20.84 -8.43 20.88
CA MET A 1 -20.37 -7.34 20.00
C MET A 1 -19.29 -6.58 20.76
N LEU A 2 -18.10 -6.36 20.20
CA LEU A 2 -17.04 -5.59 20.88
C LEU A 2 -17.31 -4.09 20.70
N ASN A 3 -17.48 -3.37 21.81
CA ASN A 3 -17.84 -1.95 21.81
C ASN A 3 -16.66 -1.02 22.14
N GLU A 4 -15.56 -1.56 22.66
CA GLU A 4 -14.39 -0.79 23.07
C GLU A 4 -13.39 -0.60 21.93
N GLN A 5 -13.02 0.66 21.68
CA GLN A 5 -12.02 1.03 20.70
C GLN A 5 -10.64 1.23 21.35
N MET A 6 -9.90 0.13 21.49
CA MET A 6 -8.58 0.13 22.15
C MET A 6 -7.50 0.91 21.40
N ARG A 7 -7.49 0.87 20.06
CA ARG A 7 -6.45 1.51 19.24
C ARG A 7 -6.37 3.03 19.38
N ALA A 8 -7.48 3.68 19.77
CA ALA A 8 -7.54 5.13 19.95
C ALA A 8 -7.82 5.52 21.42
N ALA A 9 -7.69 4.59 22.38
CA ALA A 9 -8.07 4.83 23.78
C ALA A 9 -7.33 6.02 24.43
N GLY A 10 -6.09 6.28 24.03
CA GLY A 10 -5.30 7.42 24.51
C GLY A 10 -5.64 8.76 23.84
N ASP A 11 -6.52 8.79 22.85
CA ASP A 11 -6.90 10.00 22.12
C ASP A 11 -8.44 10.14 22.06
N PRO A 12 -9.05 10.85 23.04
CA PRO A 12 -10.49 11.07 23.09
C PRO A 12 -11.04 11.80 21.86
N VAL A 13 -10.22 12.67 21.25
CA VAL A 13 -10.61 13.44 20.06
C VAL A 13 -10.71 12.51 18.86
N LEU A 14 -9.70 11.67 18.66
CA LEU A 14 -9.69 10.66 17.59
C LEU A 14 -10.80 9.61 17.78
N GLN A 15 -11.05 9.14 19.01
CA GLN A 15 -12.17 8.24 19.29
C GLN A 15 -13.51 8.84 18.89
N ARG A 16 -13.76 10.09 19.30
CA ARG A 16 -15.02 10.78 18.96
C ARG A 16 -15.19 10.91 17.46
N LEU A 17 -14.13 11.33 16.75
CA LEU A 17 -14.12 11.44 15.29
C LEU A 17 -14.45 10.08 14.63
N LEU A 18 -13.76 9.01 15.02
CA LEU A 18 -13.97 7.68 14.45
C LEU A 18 -15.39 7.12 14.73
N LYS A 19 -15.96 7.42 15.91
CA LYS A 19 -17.35 7.09 16.22
C LYS A 19 -18.32 7.82 15.29
N ARG A 20 -18.10 9.11 15.02
CA ARG A 20 -18.95 9.90 14.11
C ARG A 20 -18.86 9.40 12.67
N VAL A 21 -17.65 9.12 12.19
CA VAL A 21 -17.42 8.53 10.86
C VAL A 21 -18.17 7.20 10.71
N ARG A 22 -18.11 6.32 11.72
CA ARG A 22 -18.80 5.03 11.70
C ARG A 22 -20.33 5.15 11.66
N LEU A 23 -20.88 6.19 12.28
CA LEU A 23 -22.31 6.48 12.30
C LEU A 23 -22.78 7.29 11.07
N GLY A 24 -21.85 7.76 10.22
CA GLY A 24 -22.18 8.57 9.06
C GLY A 24 -22.67 9.98 9.41
N VAL A 25 -22.36 10.49 10.60
CA VAL A 25 -22.84 11.79 11.12
C VAL A 25 -21.74 12.87 11.11
N GLN A 26 -20.71 12.70 10.30
CA GLN A 26 -19.64 13.67 10.13
C GLN A 26 -20.13 15.01 9.57
N ASP A 27 -19.54 16.11 10.02
CA ASP A 27 -19.84 17.48 9.56
C ASP A 27 -18.56 18.28 9.25
N ARG A 28 -18.72 19.59 8.95
CA ARG A 28 -17.60 20.46 8.58
C ARG A 28 -16.54 20.60 9.68
N THR A 29 -16.92 20.46 10.96
CA THR A 29 -15.97 20.55 12.08
C THR A 29 -15.02 19.36 12.11
N ASP A 30 -15.50 18.17 11.74
CA ASP A 30 -14.67 16.96 11.62
C ASP A 30 -13.62 17.11 10.50
N LEU A 31 -14.00 17.69 9.36
CA LEU A 31 -13.06 17.98 8.27
C LEU A 31 -12.04 19.05 8.65
N ASN A 32 -12.46 20.12 9.32
CA ASN A 32 -11.54 21.16 9.78
C ASN A 32 -10.51 20.61 10.79
N LEU A 33 -10.94 19.70 11.68
CA LEU A 33 -10.06 19.01 12.60
C LEU A 33 -8.98 18.21 11.85
N LEU A 34 -9.37 17.44 10.83
CA LEU A 34 -8.43 16.66 10.01
C LEU A 34 -7.44 17.56 9.26
N ASN A 35 -7.93 18.65 8.64
CA ASN A 35 -7.06 19.58 7.94
C ASN A 35 -6.07 20.26 8.89
N LEU A 36 -6.49 20.64 10.09
CA LEU A 36 -5.62 21.27 11.08
C LEU A 36 -4.53 20.31 11.61
N ARG A 37 -4.86 19.03 11.77
CA ARG A 37 -4.00 18.04 12.44
C ARG A 37 -3.12 17.22 11.49
N CYS A 38 -3.61 16.94 10.29
CA CYS A 38 -3.04 15.90 9.43
C CYS A 38 -2.68 16.41 8.03
N TRP A 39 -3.25 17.52 7.58
CA TRP A 39 -2.91 18.07 6.27
C TRP A 39 -1.59 18.82 6.36
N GLU A 40 -0.64 18.44 5.53
CA GLU A 40 0.64 19.10 5.39
C GLU A 40 1.01 19.16 3.90
N ASP A 41 1.44 20.31 3.42
CA ASP A 41 1.96 20.48 2.05
C ASP A 41 3.46 20.14 2.03
N ARG A 42 3.77 18.86 2.26
CA ARG A 42 5.14 18.34 2.32
C ARG A 42 5.30 17.09 1.46
N ARG A 43 6.55 16.81 1.07
CA ARG A 43 6.91 15.52 0.47
C ARG A 43 6.61 14.39 1.47
N ILE A 44 6.22 13.23 0.93
CA ILE A 44 6.01 12.01 1.71
C ILE A 44 7.34 11.61 2.38
N PRO A 45 7.40 11.50 3.73
CA PRO A 45 8.62 11.22 4.47
C PRO A 45 8.94 9.73 4.50
N TRP A 46 9.32 9.15 3.36
CA TRP A 46 9.54 7.70 3.19
C TRP A 46 10.55 7.11 4.21
N GLU A 47 11.52 7.90 4.65
CA GLU A 47 12.51 7.57 5.68
C GLU A 47 11.90 7.16 7.03
N THR A 48 10.66 7.56 7.31
CA THR A 48 10.01 7.29 8.59
C THR A 48 9.35 5.91 8.66
N GLY A 49 9.35 5.15 7.55
CA GLY A 49 8.68 3.84 7.48
C GLY A 49 7.15 3.94 7.47
N ILE A 50 6.60 5.06 7.04
CA ILE A 50 5.15 5.27 6.92
C ILE A 50 4.50 4.35 5.89
N THR A 51 3.23 4.06 6.11
CA THR A 51 2.36 3.40 5.13
C THR A 51 1.43 4.43 4.52
N VAL A 52 1.41 4.52 3.19
CA VAL A 52 0.49 5.41 2.45
C VAL A 52 -0.71 4.62 1.96
N VAL A 53 -1.91 5.15 2.21
CA VAL A 53 -3.17 4.57 1.73
C VAL A 53 -3.71 5.45 0.61
N THR A 54 -4.06 4.82 -0.51
CA THR A 54 -4.60 5.49 -1.70
C THR A 54 -5.85 4.76 -2.18
N PRO A 55 -6.88 5.48 -2.69
CA PRO A 55 -8.08 4.86 -3.23
C PRO A 55 -7.84 4.09 -4.53
N LEU A 56 -6.81 4.44 -5.29
CA LEU A 56 -6.51 3.86 -6.60
C LEU A 56 -5.24 3.00 -6.56
N ASN A 57 -5.32 1.82 -7.18
CA ASN A 57 -4.23 0.86 -7.32
C ASN A 57 -3.10 1.41 -8.22
N ARG A 58 -3.43 2.12 -9.29
CA ARG A 58 -2.46 2.82 -10.14
C ARG A 58 -1.60 3.81 -9.35
N LYS A 59 -2.22 4.57 -8.45
CA LYS A 59 -1.48 5.49 -7.56
C LYS A 59 -0.61 4.72 -6.57
N ARG A 60 -1.09 3.58 -6.05
CA ARG A 60 -0.30 2.71 -5.17
C ARG A 60 0.96 2.23 -5.89
N TRP A 61 0.85 1.82 -7.16
CA TRP A 61 2.01 1.36 -7.92
C TRP A 61 3.07 2.45 -8.13
N ASN A 62 2.64 3.67 -8.48
CA ASN A 62 3.55 4.82 -8.59
C ASN A 62 4.26 5.13 -7.26
N LEU A 63 3.51 5.14 -6.16
CA LEU A 63 4.05 5.40 -4.82
C LEU A 63 5.02 4.30 -4.37
N ASN A 64 4.71 3.03 -4.64
CA ASN A 64 5.61 1.92 -4.33
C ASN A 64 6.96 2.08 -5.05
N MET A 65 6.96 2.53 -6.31
CA MET A 65 8.20 2.81 -7.03
C MET A 65 9.00 3.93 -6.36
N GLU A 66 8.35 5.00 -5.92
CA GLU A 66 9.00 6.10 -5.18
C GLU A 66 9.58 5.62 -3.84
N THR A 67 8.83 4.79 -3.11
CA THR A 67 9.30 4.19 -1.85
C THR A 67 10.55 3.32 -2.08
N THR A 68 10.55 2.47 -3.12
CA THR A 68 11.70 1.62 -3.44
C THR A 68 12.95 2.43 -3.76
N LEU A 69 12.82 3.50 -4.55
CA LEU A 69 13.94 4.40 -4.88
C LEU A 69 14.46 5.13 -3.64
N SER A 70 13.55 5.59 -2.77
CA SER A 70 13.91 6.25 -1.52
C SER A 70 14.63 5.29 -0.57
N PHE A 71 14.15 4.06 -0.44
CA PHE A 71 14.78 2.99 0.34
C PHE A 71 16.17 2.64 -0.18
N GLN A 72 16.34 2.50 -1.50
CA GLN A 72 17.64 2.25 -2.12
C GLN A 72 18.63 3.37 -1.81
N THR A 73 18.20 4.63 -1.92
CA THR A 73 19.06 5.79 -1.66
C THR A 73 19.54 5.81 -0.21
N GLN A 74 18.67 5.45 0.74
CA GLN A 74 18.96 5.49 2.17
C GLN A 74 19.83 4.32 2.65
N GLN A 75 19.51 3.09 2.22
CA GLN A 75 20.18 1.88 2.72
C GLN A 75 21.30 1.39 1.80
N ARG A 76 21.44 1.97 0.60
CA ARG A 76 22.35 1.52 -0.49
C ARG A 76 22.30 0.02 -0.86
N PRO A 77 21.18 -0.70 -0.76
CA PRO A 77 21.10 -2.06 -1.25
C PRO A 77 21.22 -2.09 -2.78
N MET A 78 21.68 -3.23 -3.31
CA MET A 78 21.51 -3.53 -4.73
C MET A 78 20.01 -3.61 -5.05
N MET A 79 19.54 -2.79 -5.99
CA MET A 79 18.16 -2.90 -6.48
C MET A 79 18.00 -4.21 -7.25
N ARG A 80 16.99 -5.00 -6.88
CA ARG A 80 16.61 -6.23 -7.58
C ARG A 80 15.26 -6.01 -8.25
N ILE A 81 15.22 -6.33 -9.54
CA ILE A 81 14.03 -6.23 -10.38
C ILE A 81 13.55 -7.66 -10.65
N PHE A 82 12.28 -7.91 -10.38
CA PHE A 82 11.61 -9.18 -10.63
C PHE A 82 10.58 -8.97 -11.73
N MET A 83 10.64 -9.80 -12.76
CA MET A 83 9.70 -9.78 -13.87
C MET A 83 8.81 -11.01 -13.78
N SER A 84 7.50 -10.80 -13.80
CA SER A 84 6.53 -11.88 -13.78
C SER A 84 6.59 -12.67 -15.10
N GLU A 85 6.62 -14.00 -14.98
CA GLU A 85 6.42 -14.89 -16.12
C GLU A 85 4.91 -14.98 -16.41
N HIS A 86 4.52 -14.76 -17.66
CA HIS A 86 3.13 -14.87 -18.10
C HIS A 86 2.98 -16.06 -19.04
N LYS A 87 2.11 -17.01 -18.68
CA LYS A 87 1.76 -18.17 -19.52
C LYS A 87 0.40 -17.97 -20.16
N TRP A 88 0.32 -18.15 -21.47
CA TRP A 88 -0.88 -17.97 -22.27
C TRP A 88 -1.49 -19.30 -22.62
N LYS A 89 -2.81 -19.45 -22.44
CA LYS A 89 -3.50 -20.73 -22.65
C LYS A 89 -3.75 -21.05 -24.13
N GLU A 90 -3.91 -20.05 -25.00
CA GLU A 90 -4.47 -20.28 -26.34
C GLU A 90 -3.71 -19.60 -27.49
N ALA A 91 -3.15 -18.39 -27.31
CA ALA A 91 -2.30 -17.72 -28.30
C ALA A 91 -1.45 -16.61 -27.66
N LEU A 92 -0.41 -16.14 -28.37
CA LEU A 92 0.28 -14.90 -27.99
C LEU A 92 -0.74 -13.75 -28.01
N PRO A 93 -0.79 -12.92 -26.96
CA PRO A 93 -1.72 -11.80 -26.91
C PRO A 93 -1.41 -10.80 -28.00
N ALA A 94 -2.44 -10.10 -28.49
CA ALA A 94 -2.25 -8.88 -29.26
C ALA A 94 -1.38 -7.88 -28.48
N GLU A 95 -0.64 -7.02 -29.18
CA GLU A 95 0.26 -6.02 -28.56
C GLU A 95 -0.46 -5.17 -27.49
N GLU A 96 -1.73 -4.85 -27.70
CA GLU A 96 -2.58 -4.13 -26.73
C GLU A 96 -2.70 -4.87 -25.39
N ALA A 97 -2.85 -6.20 -25.40
CA ALA A 97 -2.91 -7.01 -24.18
C ALA A 97 -1.55 -7.10 -23.47
N ILE A 98 -0.45 -7.05 -24.22
CA ILE A 98 0.91 -6.92 -23.65
C ILE A 98 1.07 -5.55 -22.97
N MET A 99 0.55 -4.49 -23.58
CA MET A 99 0.58 -3.14 -23.01
C MET A 99 -0.31 -3.02 -21.77
N ILE A 100 -1.48 -3.64 -21.75
CA ILE A 100 -2.36 -3.69 -20.57
C ILE A 100 -1.68 -4.40 -19.39
N LEU A 101 -0.98 -5.51 -19.63
CA LEU A 101 -0.21 -6.21 -18.59
C LEU A 101 0.99 -5.41 -18.07
N LYS A 102 1.67 -4.68 -18.96
CA LYS A 102 2.78 -3.80 -18.57
C LYS A 102 2.31 -2.54 -17.86
N ASN A 103 1.08 -2.13 -18.11
CA ASN A 103 0.49 -0.98 -17.45
C ASN A 103 0.12 -1.32 -16.01
N GLN A 104 0.60 -0.48 -15.08
CA GLN A 104 0.20 -0.49 -13.69
C GLN A 104 -1.23 0.06 -13.57
N GLY A 105 -2.20 -0.80 -13.90
CA GLY A 105 -3.63 -0.47 -13.93
C GLY A 105 -4.31 -0.46 -12.56
N ASP A 106 -5.59 -0.11 -12.58
CA ASP A 106 -6.47 -0.14 -11.40
C ASP A 106 -7.18 -1.49 -11.19
N ASP A 107 -7.00 -2.44 -12.10
CA ASP A 107 -7.62 -3.77 -12.04
C ASP A 107 -7.18 -4.54 -10.78
N SER A 108 -8.14 -4.80 -9.89
CA SER A 108 -7.92 -5.51 -8.63
C SER A 108 -7.80 -7.03 -8.80
N ALA A 109 -8.15 -7.58 -9.97
CA ALA A 109 -7.91 -8.98 -10.28
C ALA A 109 -6.40 -9.28 -10.43
N ILE A 110 -5.59 -8.25 -10.73
CA ILE A 110 -4.14 -8.36 -10.86
C ILE A 110 -3.49 -8.03 -9.52
N ALA A 111 -3.18 -9.08 -8.75
CA ALA A 111 -2.66 -8.94 -7.39
C ALA A 111 -1.20 -8.43 -7.30
N VAL A 112 -0.40 -8.62 -8.35
CA VAL A 112 1.05 -8.33 -8.41
C VAL A 112 1.37 -7.64 -9.73
N PRO A 113 2.22 -6.60 -9.77
CA PRO A 113 2.57 -5.95 -11.02
C PRO A 113 3.46 -6.85 -11.88
N ALA A 114 3.43 -6.65 -13.20
CA ALA A 114 4.30 -7.40 -14.11
C ALA A 114 5.80 -7.17 -13.84
N VAL A 115 6.15 -5.97 -13.36
CA VAL A 115 7.50 -5.62 -12.91
C VAL A 115 7.43 -5.20 -11.45
N PHE A 116 8.22 -5.87 -10.62
CA PHE A 116 8.31 -5.63 -9.18
C PHE A 116 9.74 -5.26 -8.78
N MET A 117 9.91 -4.29 -7.87
CA MET A 117 11.22 -3.76 -7.47
C MET A 117 11.32 -3.59 -5.94
N GLY A 118 12.34 -4.21 -5.34
CA GLY A 118 12.87 -3.85 -4.01
C GLY A 118 12.01 -4.22 -2.78
N MET A 119 12.22 -3.46 -1.69
CA MET A 119 11.60 -3.59 -0.37
C MET A 119 11.24 -2.20 0.16
N PRO A 120 10.32 -2.05 1.14
CA PRO A 120 9.57 -3.09 1.86
C PRO A 120 8.54 -3.83 1.00
N VAL A 121 8.18 -5.06 1.40
CA VAL A 121 7.14 -5.87 0.73
C VAL A 121 6.05 -6.31 1.69
N VAL A 122 4.87 -6.51 1.12
CA VAL A 122 3.73 -7.16 1.77
C VAL A 122 3.40 -8.42 1.00
N VAL A 123 3.31 -9.54 1.70
CA VAL A 123 2.92 -10.83 1.14
C VAL A 123 1.43 -10.80 0.79
N ASN A 124 1.07 -11.31 -0.38
CA ASN A 124 -0.30 -11.30 -0.88
C ASN A 124 -0.97 -12.69 -0.90
N HIS A 125 -0.25 -13.74 -0.51
CA HIS A 125 -0.75 -15.10 -0.53
C HIS A 125 -0.28 -15.89 0.70
N ASN A 126 -1.12 -16.80 1.16
CA ASN A 126 -0.78 -17.68 2.28
C ASN A 126 0.01 -18.88 1.77
N THR A 127 1.31 -18.94 2.05
CA THR A 127 2.15 -20.04 1.57
C THR A 127 2.58 -20.95 2.72
N HIS A 128 3.07 -20.37 3.83
CA HIS A 128 3.55 -21.13 4.99
C HIS A 128 3.09 -20.47 6.28
N GLN A 129 1.87 -20.81 6.71
CA GLN A 129 1.25 -20.21 7.90
C GLN A 129 2.06 -20.43 9.18
N GLY A 130 2.66 -21.62 9.34
CA GLY A 130 3.54 -21.93 10.48
C GLY A 130 4.83 -21.09 10.52
N LEU A 131 5.23 -20.50 9.39
CA LEU A 131 6.40 -19.62 9.27
C LEU A 131 6.02 -18.14 9.15
N LYS A 132 4.75 -17.80 9.42
CA LYS A 132 4.18 -16.43 9.29
C LYS A 132 4.23 -15.86 7.86
N LEU A 133 4.44 -16.70 6.84
CA LEU A 133 4.39 -16.28 5.44
C LEU A 133 2.92 -16.30 4.98
N VAL A 134 2.21 -15.25 5.38
CA VAL A 134 0.76 -15.10 5.22
C VAL A 134 0.41 -13.77 4.56
N ASN A 135 -0.76 -13.71 3.93
CA ASN A 135 -1.29 -12.51 3.32
C ASN A 135 -1.36 -11.37 4.36
N GLY A 136 -0.81 -10.21 4.00
CA GLY A 136 -0.69 -9.04 4.87
C GLY A 136 0.58 -8.99 5.72
N ALA A 137 1.43 -10.04 5.71
CA ALA A 137 2.71 -10.00 6.41
C ALA A 137 3.70 -9.08 5.69
N SER A 138 4.34 -8.18 6.44
CA SER A 138 5.30 -7.19 5.92
C SER A 138 6.75 -7.60 6.22
N TYR A 139 7.64 -7.41 5.25
CA TYR A 139 9.06 -7.73 5.37
C TYR A 139 9.94 -6.61 4.82
N VAL A 140 11.15 -6.50 5.36
CA VAL A 140 12.25 -5.65 4.90
C VAL A 140 13.49 -6.54 4.75
N THR A 141 14.19 -6.48 3.62
CA THR A 141 15.48 -7.17 3.52
C THR A 141 16.50 -6.35 4.27
N ARG A 142 17.20 -6.95 5.22
CA ARG A 142 18.48 -6.41 5.68
C ARG A 142 19.54 -6.90 4.69
N CYS A 143 20.19 -5.97 4.01
CA CYS A 143 21.43 -6.28 3.29
C CYS A 143 22.56 -6.52 4.29
#